data_AF-A0A7V0MLH0-F1
#
_entry.id   AF-A0A7V0MLH0-F1
#
_cell.length_a   1.000
_cell.length_b   1.000
_cell.length_c   1.000
_cell.angle_alpha   90.00
_cell.angle_beta   90.00
_cell.angle_gamma   90.00
#
_symmetry.space_group_name_H-M   'P 1'
#
loop_
_entity.id
_entity.type
_entity.pdbx_description
1 polymer ?
#
loop_
_entity_poly.entity_id
_entity_poly.type
_entity_poly.pdbx_seq_one_letter_code
_entity_poly.pdbx_strand_id
1 'polypeptide(L)'
;MKELQSRYNIAKCPYMQNQTGYTKHMYIKHHPRLINEIPRGSKRYNAFKKLRSASERTNSTLKEDLKILDKPRILNGQRANILGQLATIALLIKRAFSFIVKITCQIRKLHKSIHSALQQKLTTPFIPKSIRNIIQRE
;
A
#
# COMPACT_ATOMS: atom_id res chain seq x y z
N MET A 1 -4.96 13.93 -20.29
CA MET A 1 -4.33 12.87 -21.11
C MET A 1 -3.29 13.40 -22.09
N LYS A 2 -3.53 14.49 -22.82
CA LYS A 2 -2.56 15.06 -23.80
C LYS A 2 -1.18 15.43 -23.20
N GLU A 3 -1.13 15.88 -21.94
CA GLU A 3 0.12 16.24 -21.26
C GLU A 3 1.00 15.05 -20.83
N LEU A 4 0.40 13.86 -20.65
CA LEU A 4 1.15 12.69 -20.20
C LEU A 4 1.89 12.04 -21.38
N GLN A 5 1.27 12.04 -22.56
CA GLN A 5 1.86 11.54 -23.80
C GLN A 5 3.00 12.42 -24.32
N SER A 6 2.98 13.73 -24.07
CA SER A 6 4.10 14.61 -24.45
C SER A 6 5.33 14.40 -23.59
N ARG A 7 5.15 14.04 -22.31
CA ARG A 7 6.24 13.78 -21.36
C ARG A 7 6.72 12.33 -21.37
N TYR A 8 5.83 11.38 -21.65
CA TYR A 8 6.12 9.95 -21.62
C TYR A 8 5.59 9.30 -22.89
N ASN A 9 6.46 9.17 -23.89
CA ASN A 9 6.14 8.44 -25.11
C ASN A 9 6.25 6.93 -24.86
N ILE A 10 5.14 6.34 -24.43
CA ILE A 10 5.02 4.90 -24.13
C ILE A 10 5.41 4.05 -25.35
N ALA A 11 5.04 4.48 -26.57
CA ALA A 11 5.37 3.77 -27.81
C ALA A 11 6.89 3.72 -28.09
N LYS A 12 7.66 4.66 -27.52
CA LYS A 12 9.12 4.69 -27.65
C LYS A 12 9.84 3.96 -26.51
N CYS A 13 9.11 3.35 -25.58
CA CYS A 13 9.70 2.62 -24.47
C CYS A 13 10.28 1.30 -25.00
N PRO A 14 11.62 1.10 -24.96
CA PRO A 14 12.23 -0.16 -25.40
C PRO A 14 11.77 -1.34 -24.54
N TYR A 15 11.26 -1.06 -23.35
CA TYR A 15 10.83 -2.07 -22.41
C TYR A 15 9.39 -2.56 -22.62
N MET A 16 8.62 -1.95 -23.54
CA MET A 16 7.20 -2.26 -23.73
C MET A 16 6.96 -3.64 -24.37
N GLN A 17 7.89 -4.10 -25.21
CA GLN A 17 7.73 -5.34 -25.97
C GLN A 17 7.98 -6.61 -25.13
N ASN A 18 8.66 -6.49 -23.99
CA ASN A 18 9.10 -7.65 -23.22
C ASN A 18 8.09 -7.94 -22.11
N GLN A 19 7.25 -8.95 -22.33
CA GLN A 19 6.15 -9.29 -21.41
C GLN A 19 6.65 -9.80 -20.04
N THR A 20 7.86 -10.37 -19.99
CA THR A 20 8.46 -10.96 -18.80
C THR A 20 9.27 -9.96 -17.96
N GLY A 21 9.39 -8.71 -18.42
CA GLY A 21 10.17 -7.65 -17.77
C GLY A 21 11.64 -7.60 -18.22
N TYR A 22 12.45 -6.78 -17.54
CA TYR A 22 13.88 -6.60 -17.85
C TYR A 22 14.73 -6.73 -16.60
N THR A 23 15.85 -7.43 -16.75
CA THR A 23 16.90 -7.48 -15.73
C THR A 23 18.06 -6.61 -16.19
N LYS A 24 18.41 -5.60 -15.38
CA LYS A 24 19.56 -4.71 -15.65
C LYS A 24 20.50 -4.76 -14.46
N HIS A 25 21.77 -5.06 -14.72
CA HIS A 25 22.81 -4.86 -13.70
C HIS A 25 22.95 -3.37 -13.41
N MET A 26 22.78 -2.99 -12.14
CA MET A 26 22.86 -1.61 -11.70
C MET A 26 23.86 -1.48 -10.55
N TYR A 27 24.76 -0.50 -10.65
CA TYR A 27 25.68 -0.19 -9.56
C TYR A 27 24.94 0.40 -8.36
N ILE A 28 25.43 0.07 -7.16
CA ILE A 28 24.93 0.53 -5.85
C ILE A 28 24.73 2.05 -5.81
N LYS A 29 25.66 2.81 -6.40
CA LYS A 29 25.61 4.27 -6.44
C LYS A 29 24.36 4.83 -7.12
N HIS A 30 23.80 4.11 -8.10
CA HIS A 30 22.66 4.57 -8.88
C HIS A 30 21.33 4.29 -8.19
N HIS A 31 21.24 3.21 -7.40
CA HIS A 31 20.02 2.80 -6.71
C HIS A 31 20.30 2.33 -5.27
N PRO A 32 20.70 3.24 -4.36
CA PRO A 32 21.04 2.89 -2.98
C PRO A 32 19.87 2.31 -2.18
N ARG A 33 18.64 2.42 -2.71
CA ARG A 33 17.42 1.83 -2.15
C ARG A 33 17.43 0.30 -2.10
N LEU A 34 18.28 -0.35 -2.91
CA LEU A 34 18.33 -1.81 -3.02
C LEU A 34 19.22 -2.49 -1.98
N ILE A 35 20.11 -1.74 -1.30
CA ILE A 35 21.20 -2.35 -0.50
C ILE A 35 21.23 -1.85 0.94
N ASN A 36 20.84 -0.59 1.22
CA ASN A 36 20.83 -0.12 2.59
C ASN A 36 19.56 -0.55 3.31
N GLU A 37 19.71 -1.51 4.23
CA GLU A 37 18.67 -1.88 5.18
C GLU A 37 18.24 -0.64 5.97
N ILE A 38 17.01 -0.18 5.74
CA ILE A 38 16.44 0.91 6.53
C ILE A 38 15.73 0.25 7.72
N PRO A 39 16.16 0.51 8.97
CA PRO A 39 15.55 -0.10 10.14
C PRO A 39 14.04 0.22 10.17
N ARG A 40 13.21 -0.81 10.34
CA ARG A 40 11.75 -0.66 10.42
C ARG A 40 11.39 0.21 11.62
N GLY A 41 10.29 0.94 11.51
CA GLY A 41 9.83 1.88 12.56
C GLY A 41 10.58 3.21 12.60
N SER A 42 11.76 3.32 11.95
CA SER A 42 12.47 4.60 11.85
C SER A 42 11.66 5.67 11.10
N LYS A 43 11.91 6.95 11.41
CA LYS A 43 11.30 8.09 10.69
C LYS A 43 11.56 7.99 9.18
N ARG A 44 12.79 7.62 8.80
CA ARG A 44 13.21 7.40 7.41
C ARG A 44 12.42 6.28 6.74
N TYR A 45 12.26 5.13 7.40
CA TYR A 45 11.43 4.03 6.90
C TYR A 45 9.98 4.47 6.67
N ASN A 46 9.39 5.21 7.61
CA ASN A 46 8.01 5.68 7.50
C ASN A 46 7.83 6.68 6.34
N ALA A 47 8.81 7.54 6.07
CA ALA A 47 8.79 8.43 4.91
C ALA A 47 8.78 7.63 3.59
N PHE A 48 9.69 6.67 3.43
CA PHE A 48 9.69 5.81 2.26
C PHE A 48 8.43 4.96 2.13
N LYS A 49 7.93 4.39 3.24
CA LYS A 49 6.69 3.59 3.24
C LYS A 49 5.48 4.38 2.76
N LYS A 50 5.42 5.69 3.03
CA LYS A 50 4.34 6.57 2.54
C LYS A 50 4.41 6.80 1.02
N LEU A 51 5.61 6.85 0.45
CA LEU A 51 5.83 7.04 -0.99
C LEU A 51 5.53 5.78 -1.81
N ARG A 52 5.48 4.60 -1.18
CA ARG A 52 5.22 3.33 -1.87
C ARG A 52 3.79 3.24 -2.40
N SER A 53 3.66 2.61 -3.55
CA SER A 53 2.36 2.23 -4.12
C SER A 53 1.57 1.32 -3.17
N ALA A 54 0.25 1.26 -3.37
CA ALA A 54 -0.60 0.40 -2.55
C ALA A 54 -0.21 -1.09 -2.67
N SER A 55 0.17 -1.52 -3.88
CA SER A 55 0.61 -2.90 -4.16
C SER A 55 1.91 -3.24 -3.43
N GLU A 56 2.93 -2.37 -3.47
CA GLU A 56 4.18 -2.58 -2.75
C GLU A 56 3.99 -2.67 -1.23
N ARG A 57 3.15 -1.79 -0.67
CA ARG A 57 2.83 -1.82 0.77
C ARG A 57 2.15 -3.13 1.17
N THR A 58 1.18 -3.57 0.37
CA THR A 58 0.49 -4.84 0.56
C THR A 58 1.46 -6.02 0.49
N ASN A 59 2.29 -6.09 -0.55
CA ASN A 59 3.28 -7.15 -0.70
C ASN A 59 4.28 -7.20 0.45
N SER A 60 4.77 -6.04 0.89
CA SER A 60 5.66 -5.96 2.06
C SER A 60 4.98 -6.45 3.33
N THR A 61 3.69 -6.14 3.54
CA THR A 61 2.95 -6.60 4.72
C THR A 61 2.73 -8.12 4.68
N LEU A 62 2.36 -8.67 3.51
CA LEU A 62 2.08 -10.09 3.32
C LEU A 62 3.32 -10.98 3.46
N LYS A 63 4.47 -10.51 2.97
CA LYS A 63 5.74 -11.25 3.04
C LYS A 63 6.40 -11.14 4.41
N GLU A 64 6.34 -9.96 5.03
CA GLU A 64 7.24 -9.68 6.17
C GLU A 64 6.50 -9.62 7.50
N ASP A 65 5.34 -8.96 7.53
CA ASP A 65 4.59 -8.76 8.77
C ASP A 65 3.69 -9.96 9.08
N LEU A 66 2.97 -10.47 8.07
CA LEU A 66 2.08 -11.63 8.19
C LEU A 66 2.76 -12.95 7.82
N LYS A 67 3.88 -12.90 7.08
CA LYS A 67 4.68 -14.07 6.62
C LYS A 67 3.89 -15.15 5.86
N ILE A 68 2.73 -14.80 5.30
CA ILE A 68 1.88 -15.72 4.51
C ILE A 68 2.54 -16.01 3.15
N LEU A 69 3.17 -14.99 2.57
CA LEU A 69 3.88 -15.08 1.29
C LEU A 69 5.40 -15.14 1.47
N ASP A 70 5.89 -15.48 2.67
CA ASP A 70 7.32 -15.69 2.89
C ASP A 70 7.70 -17.09 2.39
N LYS A 71 8.57 -17.13 1.38
CA LYS A 71 9.08 -18.36 0.73
C LYS A 71 8.00 -19.44 0.50
N PRO A 72 6.92 -19.15 -0.25
CA PRO A 72 5.85 -20.11 -0.47
C PRO A 72 6.35 -21.30 -1.29
N ARG A 73 6.18 -22.52 -0.77
CA ARG A 73 6.54 -23.76 -1.47
C ARG A 73 5.41 -24.16 -2.44
N ILE A 74 5.22 -23.40 -3.50
CA ILE A 74 4.17 -23.65 -4.50
C ILE A 74 4.78 -23.66 -5.90
N LEU A 75 4.53 -24.74 -6.63
CA LEU A 75 5.03 -24.95 -8.00
C LEU A 75 3.96 -24.78 -9.09
N ASN A 76 2.67 -24.75 -8.72
CA ASN A 76 1.53 -24.66 -9.65
C ASN A 76 0.82 -23.30 -9.54
N GLY A 77 0.57 -22.65 -10.69
CA GLY A 77 -0.12 -21.36 -10.78
C GLY A 77 -1.51 -21.33 -10.15
N GLN A 78 -2.30 -22.40 -10.27
CA GLN A 78 -3.63 -22.47 -9.62
C GLN A 78 -3.51 -22.41 -8.09
N ARG A 79 -2.58 -23.18 -7.53
CA ARG A 79 -2.30 -23.18 -6.08
C ARG A 79 -1.74 -21.84 -5.62
N ALA A 80 -0.92 -21.19 -6.46
CA ALA A 80 -0.38 -19.87 -6.15
C ALA A 80 -1.49 -18.80 -6.14
N ASN A 81 -2.48 -18.91 -7.03
CA ASN A 81 -3.64 -18.03 -7.05
C ASN A 81 -4.49 -18.20 -5.78
N ILE A 82 -4.77 -19.44 -5.37
CA ILE A 82 -5.50 -19.73 -4.12
C ILE A 82 -4.75 -19.15 -2.91
N LEU A 83 -3.42 -19.35 -2.82
CA LEU A 83 -2.63 -18.75 -1.74
C LEU A 83 -2.70 -17.22 -1.78
N GLY A 84 -2.63 -16.62 -2.97
CA GLY A 84 -2.78 -15.18 -3.16
C GLY A 84 -4.12 -14.66 -2.62
N GLN A 85 -5.22 -15.37 -2.90
CA GLN A 85 -6.55 -15.03 -2.38
C GLN A 85 -6.65 -15.18 -0.85
N LEU A 86 -6.10 -16.25 -0.29
CA LEU A 86 -6.06 -16.42 1.17
C LEU A 86 -5.25 -15.31 1.85
N ALA A 87 -4.12 -14.94 1.25
CA ALA A 87 -3.27 -13.85 1.74
C ALA A 87 -4.01 -12.51 1.71
N THR A 88 -4.74 -12.20 0.63
CA THR A 88 -5.51 -10.95 0.53
C THR A 88 -6.65 -10.91 1.52
N ILE A 89 -7.41 -12.00 1.69
CA ILE A 89 -8.48 -12.12 2.70
C ILE A 89 -7.92 -11.86 4.10
N ALA A 90 -6.83 -12.54 4.48
CA ALA A 90 -6.18 -12.35 5.79
C ALA A 90 -5.74 -10.90 6.00
N LEU A 91 -5.18 -10.25 4.97
CA LEU A 91 -4.78 -8.86 5.04
C LEU A 91 -5.96 -7.90 5.23
N LEU A 92 -7.08 -8.14 4.53
CA LEU A 92 -8.29 -7.33 4.66
C LEU A 92 -8.86 -7.43 6.07
N ILE A 93 -8.98 -8.65 6.60
CA ILE A 93 -9.43 -8.91 7.98
C ILE A 93 -8.53 -8.16 8.98
N LYS A 94 -7.20 -8.29 8.83
CA LYS A 94 -6.25 -7.59 9.71
C LYS A 94 -6.41 -6.07 9.63
N ARG A 95 -6.63 -5.51 8.45
CA ARG A 95 -6.85 -4.06 8.27
C ARG A 95 -8.18 -3.61 8.87
N ALA A 96 -9.24 -4.38 8.70
CA ALA A 96 -10.56 -4.09 9.27
C ALA A 96 -10.49 -4.04 10.81
N PHE A 97 -9.93 -5.06 11.45
CA PHE A 97 -9.76 -5.06 12.91
C PHE A 97 -8.82 -3.94 13.39
N SER A 98 -7.71 -3.71 12.69
CA SER A 98 -6.80 -2.60 13.03
C SER A 98 -7.50 -1.24 12.94
N PHE A 99 -8.40 -1.07 11.96
CA PHE A 99 -9.20 0.13 11.82
C PHE A 99 -10.20 0.28 12.97
N ILE A 100 -10.95 -0.77 13.30
CA ILE A 100 -11.91 -0.78 14.42
C ILE A 100 -11.20 -0.38 15.70
N VAL A 101 -10.12 -1.08 16.08
CA VAL A 101 -9.34 -0.78 17.29
C VAL A 101 -8.85 0.66 17.30
N LYS A 102 -8.35 1.16 16.16
CA LYS A 102 -7.88 2.54 16.05
C LYS A 102 -9.01 3.53 16.29
N ILE A 103 -10.17 3.36 15.66
CA ILE A 103 -11.33 4.25 15.82
C ILE A 103 -11.85 4.19 17.25
N THR A 104 -12.03 3.00 17.82
CA THR A 104 -12.46 2.83 19.21
C THR A 104 -11.51 3.54 20.19
N CYS A 105 -10.20 3.42 20.00
CA CYS A 105 -9.21 4.14 20.81
C CYS A 105 -9.31 5.67 20.64
N GLN A 106 -9.56 6.17 19.42
CA GLN A 106 -9.73 7.61 19.19
C GLN A 106 -11.00 8.15 19.85
N ILE A 107 -12.13 7.43 19.72
CA ILE A 107 -13.40 7.78 20.37
C ILE A 107 -13.22 7.80 21.89
N ARG A 108 -12.57 6.78 22.47
CA ARG A 108 -12.29 6.73 23.91
C ARG A 108 -11.43 7.91 24.38
N LYS A 109 -10.44 8.33 23.58
CA LYS A 109 -9.63 9.51 23.88
C LYS A 109 -10.45 10.79 23.80
N LEU A 110 -11.30 10.95 22.78
CA LEU A 110 -12.20 12.10 22.67
C LEU A 110 -13.15 12.19 23.87
N HIS A 111 -13.72 11.07 24.33
CA HIS A 111 -14.60 11.07 25.49
C HIS A 111 -13.86 11.45 26.80
N LYS A 112 -12.58 11.08 26.93
CA LYS A 112 -11.76 11.40 28.11
C LYS A 112 -11.16 12.80 28.08
N SER A 113 -10.92 13.37 26.91
CA SER A 113 -10.27 14.67 26.74
C SER A 113 -11.09 15.56 25.82
N ILE A 114 -11.51 16.72 26.30
CA ILE A 114 -12.15 17.80 25.51
C ILE A 114 -11.09 18.46 24.60
N HIS A 115 -10.39 17.68 23.78
CA HIS A 115 -9.40 18.19 22.84
C HIS A 115 -10.07 18.46 21.49
N SER A 116 -10.24 19.74 21.17
CA SER A 116 -10.81 20.27 19.91
C SER A 116 -10.14 19.72 18.65
N ALA A 117 -8.84 19.41 18.71
CA ALA A 117 -8.07 18.85 17.58
C ALA A 117 -8.48 17.41 17.21
N LEU A 118 -8.99 16.60 18.15
CA LEU A 118 -9.50 15.25 17.86
C LEU A 118 -10.90 15.30 17.25
N GLN A 119 -11.73 16.24 17.68
CA GLN A 119 -13.03 16.50 17.07
C GLN A 119 -12.88 16.86 15.58
N GLN A 120 -11.97 17.77 15.21
CA GLN A 120 -11.69 18.13 13.80
C GLN A 120 -11.11 16.97 12.96
N LYS A 121 -10.53 15.96 13.58
CA LYS A 121 -9.96 14.80 12.87
C LYS A 121 -10.98 13.68 12.66
N LEU A 122 -12.06 13.70 13.43
CA LEU A 122 -13.20 12.79 13.35
C LEU A 122 -14.35 13.39 12.55
N THR A 123 -14.34 14.69 12.27
CA THR A 123 -15.27 15.25 11.28
C THR A 123 -15.02 14.60 9.93
N THR A 124 -16.11 14.32 9.23
CA THR A 124 -16.04 13.77 7.89
C THR A 124 -15.28 14.76 6.99
N PRO A 125 -14.29 14.29 6.21
CA PRO A 125 -13.62 15.16 5.26
C PRO A 125 -14.65 15.71 4.27
N PHE A 126 -14.41 16.91 3.74
CA PHE A 126 -15.28 17.48 2.71
C PHE A 126 -15.33 16.54 1.50
N ILE A 127 -16.51 15.96 1.25
CA ILE A 127 -16.77 15.10 0.11
C ILE A 127 -17.41 15.96 -0.98
N PRO A 128 -16.78 16.10 -2.16
CA PRO A 128 -17.39 16.78 -3.30
C PRO A 128 -18.75 16.18 -3.64
N LYS A 129 -19.74 17.03 -3.95
CA LYS A 129 -21.11 16.59 -4.28
C LYS A 129 -21.14 15.54 -5.39
N SER A 130 -20.19 15.58 -6.33
CA SER A 130 -20.04 14.63 -7.43
C SER A 130 -19.75 13.19 -6.99
N ILE A 131 -19.08 12.98 -5.85
CA ILE A 131 -18.68 11.65 -5.35
C ILE A 131 -19.62 11.19 -4.22
N ARG A 132 -20.38 12.11 -3.62
CA ARG A 132 -21.28 11.83 -2.49
C ARG A 132 -22.29 10.71 -2.78
N ASN A 133 -22.85 10.69 -4.00
CA ASN A 133 -23.84 9.69 -4.41
C ASN A 133 -23.24 8.28 -4.62
N ILE A 134 -21.92 8.18 -4.83
CA ILE A 134 -21.23 6.90 -5.00
C ILE A 134 -21.03 6.21 -3.64
N ILE A 135 -20.76 7.00 -2.59
CA ILE A 135 -20.49 6.48 -1.25
C ILE A 135 -21.75 5.97 -0.54
N GLN A 136 -22.94 6.51 -0.86
CA GLN A 136 -24.21 6.16 -0.21
C GLN A 136 -24.93 4.94 -0.81
N ARG A 137 -24.35 4.27 -1.81
CA ARG A 137 -24.97 3.12 -2.49
C ARG A 137 -24.50 1.75 -2.01
N GLU A 138 -23.73 1.68 -0.93
CA GLU A 138 -23.37 0.44 -0.23
C GLU A 138 -24.05 0.38 1.15
#